data_AF-A0A960G3M9-F1
#
_entry.id   AF-A0A960G3M9-F1
#
_cell.length_a   1.000
_cell.length_b   1.000
_cell.length_c   1.000
_cell.angle_alpha   90.00
_cell.angle_beta   90.00
_cell.angle_gamma   90.00
#
_symmetry.space_group_name_H-M   'P 1'
#
loop_
_entity.id
_entity.type
_entity.pdbx_description
1 polymer ?
#
loop_
_entity_poly.entity_id
_entity_poly.type
_entity_poly.pdbx_seq_one_letter_code
_entity_poly.pdbx_strand_id
1 'polypeptide(L)'
;MTDQELGNQAQDKGLKGDAVTFWDGVAIGLDSTAPAYTIAAVLGSMALVVGTRTPAILLVSFLPMAAIASAFYYLNRADQDCGTTFAWVTRAMGPWLGWVGGWAIFITGVLINGAQADVAANYSLQVLGLDKLADSRAVVVALAVVMIFVMTWICAIGIE
;
A
#
# COMPACT_ATOMS: atom_id res chain seq x y z
N MET A 1 -24.97 -11.89 -37.77
CA MET A 1 -23.90 -12.05 -36.75
C MET A 1 -24.44 -11.41 -35.51
N THR A 2 -25.15 -12.24 -34.77
CA THR A 2 -26.17 -11.91 -33.77
C THR A 2 -25.54 -11.85 -32.39
N ASP A 3 -26.16 -11.07 -31.51
CA ASP A 3 -25.82 -10.65 -30.14
C ASP A 3 -25.50 -11.76 -29.11
N GLN A 4 -25.19 -12.97 -29.56
CA GLN A 4 -24.94 -14.16 -28.75
C GLN A 4 -23.49 -14.26 -28.23
N GLU A 5 -22.52 -13.56 -28.81
CA GLU A 5 -21.11 -13.58 -28.33
C GLU A 5 -20.80 -12.53 -27.26
N LEU A 6 -21.61 -11.46 -27.15
CA LEU A 6 -21.51 -10.48 -26.06
C LEU A 6 -22.05 -11.03 -24.72
N GLY A 7 -22.82 -12.13 -24.75
CA GLY A 7 -23.39 -12.77 -23.57
C GLY A 7 -22.45 -13.70 -22.79
N ASN A 8 -21.26 -14.02 -23.33
CA ASN A 8 -20.33 -14.98 -22.70
C ASN A 8 -19.07 -14.33 -22.09
N GLN A 9 -18.89 -13.01 -22.23
CA GLN A 9 -17.75 -12.28 -21.66
C GLN A 9 -18.08 -11.60 -20.31
N ALA A 10 -19.34 -11.67 -19.87
CA ALA A 10 -19.73 -11.40 -18.49
C ALA A 10 -19.62 -12.69 -17.67
N GLN A 11 -18.48 -13.40 -17.78
CA GLN A 11 -18.09 -14.37 -16.78
C GLN A 11 -17.97 -13.60 -15.46
N ASP A 12 -18.86 -13.92 -14.54
CA ASP A 12 -18.97 -13.43 -13.16
C ASP A 12 -17.64 -12.90 -12.62
N LYS A 13 -17.39 -11.60 -12.78
CA LYS A 13 -16.16 -10.94 -12.31
C LYS A 13 -16.34 -10.67 -10.82
N GLY A 14 -16.12 -11.71 -10.03
CA GLY A 14 -16.16 -11.67 -8.59
C GLY A 14 -15.41 -12.86 -8.01
N LEU A 15 -14.88 -12.68 -6.80
CA LEU A 15 -14.45 -13.80 -5.99
C LEU A 15 -15.65 -14.75 -5.79
N LYS A 16 -15.39 -16.06 -5.73
CA LYS A 16 -16.43 -17.02 -5.32
C LYS A 16 -17.02 -16.54 -3.99
N GLY A 17 -18.35 -16.63 -3.83
CA GLY A 17 -19.00 -16.28 -2.56
C GLY A 17 -18.31 -17.00 -1.41
N ASP A 18 -18.05 -16.28 -0.31
CA ASP A 18 -17.33 -16.76 0.88
C ASP A 18 -15.82 -17.07 0.71
N ALA A 19 -15.19 -16.67 -0.40
CA ALA A 19 -13.74 -16.87 -0.57
C ALA A 19 -12.87 -15.97 0.32
N VAL A 20 -13.42 -14.83 0.77
CA VAL A 20 -12.74 -13.87 1.65
C VAL A 20 -13.72 -13.42 2.72
N THR A 21 -13.44 -13.79 3.97
CA THR A 21 -14.24 -13.37 5.13
C THR A 21 -13.92 -11.91 5.49
N PHE A 22 -14.79 -11.25 6.27
CA PHE A 22 -14.49 -9.94 6.84
C PHE A 22 -13.13 -9.89 7.54
N TRP A 23 -12.79 -10.92 8.32
CA TRP A 23 -11.52 -11.00 9.03
C TRP A 23 -10.32 -11.16 8.09
N ASP A 24 -10.47 -11.90 7.00
CA ASP A 24 -9.43 -12.04 5.97
C ASP A 24 -9.19 -10.69 5.28
N GLY A 25 -10.26 -9.96 4.95
CA GLY A 25 -10.18 -8.62 4.39
C GLY A 25 -9.52 -7.62 5.35
N VAL A 26 -9.84 -7.69 6.64
CA VAL A 26 -9.19 -6.85 7.67
C VAL A 26 -7.71 -7.20 7.80
N ALA A 27 -7.36 -8.49 7.81
CA ALA A 27 -5.97 -8.93 7.90
C ALA A 27 -5.15 -8.45 6.69
N ILE A 28 -5.68 -8.61 5.47
CA ILE A 28 -5.03 -8.14 4.24
C ILE A 28 -4.87 -6.61 4.24
N GLY A 29 -5.90 -5.87 4.67
CA GLY A 29 -5.84 -4.41 4.74
C GLY A 29 -4.85 -3.90 5.80
N LEU A 30 -4.79 -4.56 6.96
CA LEU A 30 -3.87 -4.22 8.03
C LEU A 30 -2.42 -4.51 7.63
N ASP A 31 -2.17 -5.65 7.00
CA ASP A 31 -0.87 -6.03 6.44
C ASP A 31 -0.41 -5.00 5.40
N SER A 32 -1.27 -4.65 4.45
CA SER A 32 -0.96 -3.65 3.41
C SER A 32 -0.68 -2.25 3.97
N THR A 33 -1.27 -1.88 5.10
CA THR A 33 -1.04 -0.56 5.72
C THR A 33 0.26 -0.53 6.54
N ALA A 34 0.80 -1.71 6.90
CA ALA A 34 2.05 -1.90 7.65
C ALA A 34 2.25 -0.85 8.77
N PRO A 35 1.32 -0.75 9.75
CA PRO A 35 1.35 0.33 10.75
C PRO A 35 2.63 0.34 11.59
N ALA A 36 3.31 -0.81 11.72
CA ALA A 36 4.59 -0.91 12.44
C ALA A 36 5.71 -0.08 11.79
N TYR A 37 5.75 0.03 10.46
CA TYR A 37 6.78 0.78 9.75
C TYR A 37 6.72 2.27 10.11
N THR A 38 5.53 2.87 10.06
CA THR A 38 5.37 4.32 10.32
C THR A 38 5.66 4.66 11.78
N ILE A 39 5.32 3.76 12.71
CA ILE A 39 5.67 3.84 14.13
C ILE A 39 7.20 3.89 14.29
N ALA A 40 7.90 2.92 13.70
CA ALA A 40 9.36 2.81 13.77
C ALA A 40 10.09 3.98 13.09
N ALA A 41 9.52 4.52 12.01
CA ALA A 41 10.15 5.58 11.22
C ALA A 41 9.88 6.99 11.78
N VAL A 42 8.69 7.27 12.31
CA VAL A 42 8.23 8.65 12.53
C VAL A 42 7.82 8.95 13.97
N LEU A 43 7.40 7.98 14.80
CA LEU A 43 6.93 8.32 16.16
C LEU A 43 8.02 8.97 17.01
N GLY A 44 9.26 8.50 16.92
CA GLY A 44 10.37 9.06 17.68
C GLY A 44 10.64 10.53 17.33
N SER A 45 10.73 10.85 16.04
CA SER A 45 10.94 12.22 15.58
C SER A 45 9.74 13.12 15.89
N MET A 46 8.52 12.59 15.76
CA MET A 46 7.29 13.31 16.09
C MET A 46 7.19 13.63 17.58
N ALA A 47 7.55 12.67 18.46
CA ALA A 47 7.61 12.89 19.90
C ALA A 47 8.69 13.92 20.29
N LEU A 48 9.84 13.95 19.61
CA LEU A 48 10.90 14.93 19.86
C LEU A 48 10.50 16.35 19.46
N VAL A 49 9.83 16.51 18.31
CA VAL A 49 9.48 17.85 17.78
C VAL A 49 8.19 18.40 18.40
N VAL A 50 7.17 17.55 18.56
CA VAL A 50 5.82 17.96 18.96
C VAL A 50 5.53 17.66 20.44
N GLY A 51 6.33 16.81 21.08
CA GLY A 51 6.20 16.49 22.49
C GLY A 51 4.86 15.84 22.81
N THR A 52 4.20 16.34 23.86
CA THR A 52 2.96 15.80 24.42
C THR A 52 1.75 15.91 23.50
N ARG A 53 1.83 16.69 22.41
CA ARG A 53 0.74 16.86 21.44
C ARG A 53 0.73 15.79 20.35
N THR A 54 1.74 14.93 20.30
CA THR A 54 1.86 13.81 19.35
C THR A 54 0.58 12.96 19.25
N PRO A 55 -0.04 12.51 20.36
CA PRO A 55 -1.27 11.71 20.29
C PRO A 55 -2.46 12.47 19.67
N ALA A 56 -2.59 13.77 19.97
CA ALA A 56 -3.67 14.58 19.41
C ALA A 56 -3.52 14.75 17.89
N ILE A 57 -2.30 14.92 17.39
CA ILE A 57 -2.05 15.01 15.95
C ILE A 57 -2.35 13.69 15.25
N LEU A 58 -1.99 12.55 15.86
CA LEU A 58 -2.33 11.22 15.32
C LEU A 58 -3.86 11.06 15.19
N LEU A 59 -4.62 11.47 16.21
CA LEU A 59 -6.09 11.45 16.15
C LEU A 59 -6.65 12.39 15.07
N VAL A 60 -6.08 13.58 14.90
CA VAL A 60 -6.52 14.50 13.84
C VAL A 60 -6.19 13.94 12.46
N SER A 61 -5.04 13.27 12.30
CA SER A 61 -4.62 12.65 11.04
C SER A 61 -5.52 11.50 10.59
N PHE A 62 -6.29 10.91 11.51
CA PHE A 62 -7.29 9.90 11.20
C PHE A 62 -8.46 10.45 10.36
N LEU A 63 -8.84 11.72 10.55
CA LEU A 63 -9.99 12.31 9.83
C LEU A 63 -9.86 12.26 8.31
N PRO A 64 -8.76 12.75 7.69
CA PRO A 64 -8.60 12.67 6.24
C PRO A 64 -8.55 11.21 5.75
N MET A 65 -7.94 10.30 6.52
CA MET A 65 -7.90 8.89 6.16
C MET A 65 -9.29 8.24 6.20
N ALA A 66 -10.09 8.54 7.23
CA ALA A 66 -11.47 8.07 7.35
C ALA A 66 -12.35 8.60 6.21
N ALA A 67 -12.15 9.85 5.79
CA ALA A 67 -12.86 10.42 4.64
C ALA A 67 -12.52 9.66 3.35
N ILE A 68 -11.23 9.41 3.09
CA ILE A 68 -10.79 8.63 1.92
C ILE A 68 -11.36 7.20 1.98
N ALA A 69 -11.26 6.53 3.12
CA ALA A 69 -11.80 5.18 3.30
C ALA A 69 -13.31 5.12 3.03
N SER A 70 -14.08 6.12 3.49
CA SER A 70 -15.51 6.21 3.21
C SER A 70 -15.81 6.40 1.72
N ALA A 71 -15.02 7.24 1.02
CA ALA A 71 -15.17 7.45 -0.41
C ALA A 71 -14.89 6.16 -1.20
N PHE A 72 -13.80 5.46 -0.88
CA PHE A 72 -13.48 4.16 -1.47
C PHE A 72 -14.56 3.10 -1.17
N TYR A 73 -15.14 3.11 0.03
CA TYR A 73 -16.24 2.20 0.38
C TYR A 73 -17.47 2.41 -0.52
N TYR A 74 -17.90 3.65 -0.72
CA TYR A 74 -19.05 3.95 -1.59
C TYR A 74 -18.74 3.70 -3.07
N LEU A 75 -17.54 4.04 -3.53
CA LEU A 75 -17.11 3.80 -4.91
C LEU A 75 -17.00 2.29 -5.20
N ASN A 76 -16.38 1.51 -4.32
CA ASN A 76 -16.28 0.06 -4.45
C ASN A 76 -17.64 -0.65 -4.44
N ARG A 77 -18.67 -0.08 -3.79
CA ARG A 77 -20.05 -0.62 -3.84
C ARG A 77 -20.77 -0.27 -5.13
N ALA A 78 -20.47 0.88 -5.73
CA ALA A 78 -21.08 1.32 -6.97
C ALA A 78 -20.42 0.67 -8.20
N ASP A 79 -19.10 0.48 -8.17
CA ASP A 79 -18.29 0.05 -9.31
C ASP A 79 -17.03 -0.69 -8.84
N GLN A 80 -17.07 -2.03 -8.83
CA GLN A 80 -15.93 -2.89 -8.50
C GLN A 80 -14.96 -2.92 -9.68
N ASP A 81 -13.88 -2.14 -9.64
CA ASP A 81 -12.90 -2.07 -10.72
C ASP A 81 -11.46 -2.27 -10.23
N CYS A 82 -10.73 -3.20 -10.85
CA CYS A 82 -9.33 -3.50 -10.52
C CYS A 82 -8.38 -2.33 -10.80
N GLY A 83 -8.76 -1.37 -11.66
CA GLY A 83 -8.02 -0.14 -11.92
C GLY A 83 -8.26 0.97 -10.89
N THR A 84 -9.17 0.75 -9.92
CA THR A 84 -9.50 1.65 -8.80
C THR A 84 -9.55 3.13 -9.21
N THR A 85 -8.71 3.98 -8.62
CA THR A 85 -8.65 5.44 -8.86
C THR A 85 -8.45 5.78 -10.33
N PHE A 86 -7.64 5.03 -11.09
CA PHE A 86 -7.46 5.29 -12.52
C PHE A 86 -8.79 5.10 -13.27
N ALA A 87 -9.48 3.97 -13.03
CA ALA A 87 -10.73 3.65 -13.69
C ALA A 87 -11.86 4.63 -13.30
N TRP A 88 -12.05 4.87 -12.00
CA TRP A 88 -13.11 5.74 -11.50
C TRP A 88 -12.91 7.21 -11.91
N VAL A 89 -11.69 7.73 -11.79
CA VAL A 89 -11.41 9.12 -12.19
C VAL A 89 -11.47 9.28 -13.70
N THR A 90 -11.02 8.28 -14.48
CA THR A 90 -11.18 8.28 -15.94
C THR A 90 -12.66 8.37 -16.34
N ARG A 91 -13.52 7.56 -15.71
CA ARG A 91 -14.96 7.53 -16.00
C ARG A 91 -15.68 8.80 -15.54
N ALA A 92 -15.33 9.34 -14.38
CA ALA A 92 -16.01 10.48 -13.79
C ALA A 92 -15.53 11.85 -14.32
N MET A 93 -14.23 12.00 -14.58
CA MET A 93 -13.59 13.29 -14.86
C MET A 93 -12.81 13.33 -16.18
N GLY A 94 -12.74 12.20 -16.90
CA GLY A 94 -12.08 12.07 -18.19
C GLY A 94 -10.67 11.45 -18.13
N PRO A 95 -10.15 11.00 -19.28
CA PRO A 95 -8.96 10.14 -19.35
C PRO A 95 -7.67 10.82 -18.91
N TRP A 96 -7.55 12.15 -19.04
CA TRP A 96 -6.36 12.87 -18.61
C TRP A 96 -6.20 12.86 -17.09
N LEU A 97 -7.28 13.13 -16.35
CA LEU A 97 -7.25 13.13 -14.89
C LEU A 97 -7.08 11.72 -14.33
N GLY A 98 -7.69 10.73 -14.98
CA GLY A 98 -7.43 9.33 -14.67
C GLY A 98 -5.97 8.93 -14.84
N TRP A 99 -5.35 9.32 -15.96
CA TRP A 99 -3.92 9.10 -16.23
C TRP A 99 -3.02 9.70 -15.15
N VAL A 100 -3.26 10.96 -14.78
CA VAL A 100 -2.51 11.62 -13.68
C VAL A 100 -2.73 10.88 -12.36
N GLY A 101 -3.96 10.45 -12.06
CA GLY A 101 -4.28 9.67 -10.86
C GLY A 101 -3.55 8.32 -10.81
N GLY A 102 -3.44 7.63 -11.94
CA GLY A 102 -2.68 6.38 -12.05
C GLY A 102 -1.18 6.58 -11.81
N TRP A 103 -0.59 7.60 -12.43
CA TRP A 103 0.82 7.95 -12.21
C TRP A 103 1.11 8.35 -10.77
N ALA A 104 0.21 9.08 -10.12
CA ALA A 104 0.36 9.43 -8.72
C ALA A 104 0.48 8.18 -7.85
N ILE A 105 -0.39 7.18 -8.04
CA ILE A 105 -0.34 5.91 -7.28
C ILE A 105 0.95 5.15 -7.57
N PHE A 106 1.37 5.07 -8.84
CA PHE A 106 2.61 4.39 -9.22
C PHE A 106 3.83 5.01 -8.53
N ILE A 107 3.97 6.33 -8.61
CA ILE A 107 5.09 7.05 -7.98
C ILE A 107 5.05 6.88 -6.46
N THR A 108 3.87 6.98 -5.84
CA THR A 108 3.70 6.73 -4.41
C THR A 108 4.18 5.33 -4.03
N GLY A 109 3.80 4.29 -4.78
CA GLY A 109 4.25 2.92 -4.55
C GLY A 109 5.78 2.77 -4.63
N VAL A 110 6.41 3.35 -5.65
CA VAL A 110 7.87 3.30 -5.82
C VAL A 110 8.59 4.01 -4.66
N LEU A 111 8.14 5.20 -4.27
CA LEU A 111 8.76 5.98 -3.20
C LEU A 111 8.60 5.32 -1.83
N ILE A 112 7.41 4.82 -1.52
CA ILE A 112 7.12 4.19 -0.22
C ILE A 112 7.88 2.87 -0.09
N ASN A 113 7.93 2.03 -1.14
CA ASN A 113 8.66 0.77 -1.09
C ASN A 113 10.15 0.97 -0.83
N GLY A 114 10.76 2.01 -1.40
CA GLY A 114 12.16 2.37 -1.12
C GLY A 114 12.37 2.75 0.35
N ALA A 115 11.49 3.60 0.89
CA ALA A 115 11.59 4.03 2.29
C ALA A 115 11.34 2.87 3.27
N GLN A 116 10.40 1.97 2.96
CA GLN A 116 10.15 0.77 3.75
C GLN A 116 11.35 -0.19 3.77
N ALA A 117 11.98 -0.41 2.60
CA ALA A 117 13.15 -1.27 2.51
C ALA A 117 14.34 -0.74 3.32
N ASP A 118 14.55 0.58 3.33
CA ASP A 118 15.63 1.21 4.13
C ASP A 118 15.43 1.00 5.63
N VAL A 119 14.21 1.20 6.12
CA VAL A 119 13.86 0.97 7.53
C VAL A 119 13.97 -0.51 7.88
N ALA A 120 13.47 -1.40 7.02
CA ALA A 120 13.58 -2.85 7.22
C ALA A 120 15.06 -3.28 7.32
N ALA A 121 15.94 -2.78 6.45
CA ALA A 121 17.36 -3.08 6.47
C ALA A 121 18.05 -2.57 7.75
N ASN A 122 17.78 -1.32 8.14
CA ASN A 122 18.33 -0.73 9.36
C ASN A 122 17.96 -1.53 10.62
N TYR A 123 16.67 -1.78 10.81
CA TYR A 123 16.20 -2.52 11.99
C TYR A 123 16.63 -3.98 11.97
N SER A 124 16.74 -4.61 10.80
CA SER A 124 17.28 -5.98 10.69
C SER A 124 18.73 -6.04 11.19
N LEU A 125 19.58 -5.08 10.82
CA LEU A 125 20.96 -5.01 11.28
C LEU A 125 21.05 -4.75 12.79
N GLN A 126 20.20 -3.87 13.33
CA GLN A 126 20.14 -3.59 14.77
C GLN A 126 19.69 -4.81 15.58
N VAL A 127 18.68 -5.56 15.10
CA VAL A 127 18.22 -6.80 15.75
C VAL A 127 19.30 -7.88 15.78
N LEU A 128 20.15 -7.93 14.75
CA LEU A 128 21.29 -8.85 14.68
C LEU A 128 22.51 -8.38 15.51
N GLY A 129 22.45 -7.21 16.15
CA GLY A 129 23.57 -6.63 16.91
C GLY A 129 24.71 -6.11 16.05
N LEU A 130 24.43 -5.82 14.77
CA LEU A 130 25.39 -5.34 13.77
C LEU A 130 25.33 -3.80 13.65
N ASP A 131 25.31 -3.08 14.78
CA ASP A 131 25.11 -1.62 14.82
C ASP A 131 26.14 -0.84 14.01
N LYS A 132 27.39 -1.32 13.95
CA LYS A 132 28.47 -0.73 13.15
C LYS A 132 28.21 -0.80 11.63
N LEU A 133 27.45 -1.80 11.19
CA LEU A 133 27.05 -1.95 9.80
C LEU A 133 25.78 -1.16 9.49
N ALA A 134 24.91 -0.97 10.48
CA ALA A 134 23.74 -0.08 10.37
C ALA A 134 24.14 1.41 10.20
N ASP A 135 25.27 1.82 10.78
CA ASP A 135 25.78 3.19 10.62
C ASP A 135 26.34 3.46 9.19
N SER A 136 26.66 2.39 8.45
CA SER A 136 27.15 2.51 7.08
C SER A 136 25.99 2.57 6.08
N ARG A 137 25.72 3.77 5.55
CA ARG A 137 24.68 3.99 4.54
C ARG A 137 24.82 3.07 3.32
N ALA A 138 26.04 2.77 2.88
CA ALA A 138 26.28 1.88 1.75
C ALA A 138 25.80 0.45 2.03
N VAL A 139 26.01 -0.04 3.26
CA VAL A 139 25.59 -1.38 3.68
C VAL A 139 24.08 -1.47 3.83
N VAL A 140 23.47 -0.46 4.46
CA VAL A 140 22.00 -0.37 4.60
C VAL A 140 21.33 -0.37 3.22
N VAL A 141 21.79 0.48 2.30
CA VAL A 141 21.24 0.55 0.94
C VAL A 141 21.45 -0.76 0.19
N ALA A 142 22.63 -1.39 0.28
CA ALA A 142 22.88 -2.68 -0.34
C ALA A 142 21.93 -3.76 0.21
N LEU A 143 21.73 -3.82 1.53
CA LEU A 143 20.83 -4.77 2.17
C LEU A 143 19.37 -4.49 1.80
N ALA A 144 18.95 -3.22 1.75
CA ALA A 144 17.61 -2.82 1.31
C ALA A 144 17.33 -3.28 -0.13
N VAL A 145 18.29 -3.08 -1.04
CA VAL A 145 18.20 -3.55 -2.43
C VAL A 145 18.09 -5.08 -2.48
N VAL A 146 18.92 -5.79 -1.71
CA VAL A 146 18.84 -7.26 -1.61
C VAL A 146 17.46 -7.71 -1.10
N MET A 147 16.93 -7.07 -0.06
CA MET A 147 15.59 -7.34 0.48
C MET A 147 14.49 -7.14 -0.58
N ILE A 148 14.56 -6.06 -1.37
CA ILE A 148 13.62 -5.82 -2.47
C ILE A 148 13.70 -6.94 -3.51
N PHE A 149 14.91 -7.35 -3.91
CA PHE A 149 15.08 -8.45 -4.86
C PHE A 149 14.55 -9.77 -4.33
N VAL A 150 14.84 -10.10 -3.07
CA VAL A 150 14.34 -11.32 -2.41
C VAL A 150 12.82 -11.30 -2.35
N MET A 151 12.20 -10.19 -1.95
CA MET A 151 10.75 -10.10 -1.89
C MET A 151 10.11 -10.17 -3.29
N THR A 152 10.72 -9.52 -4.28
CA THR A 152 10.28 -9.61 -5.68
C THR A 152 10.37 -11.04 -6.20
N TRP A 153 11.44 -11.76 -5.85
CA TRP A 153 11.62 -13.17 -6.21
C TRP A 153 10.57 -14.07 -5.55
N ILE A 154 10.28 -13.86 -4.25
CA ILE A 154 9.22 -14.58 -3.54
C ILE A 154 7.86 -14.33 -4.21
N CYS A 155 7.55 -13.06 -4.54
CA CYS A 155 6.33 -12.73 -5.27
C CYS A 155 6.27 -13.41 -6.64
N ALA A 156 7.39 -13.48 -7.36
CA ALA A 156 7.44 -14.14 -8.66
C ALA A 156 7.15 -15.65 -8.58
N ILE A 157 7.64 -16.33 -7.53
CA ILE A 157 7.34 -17.76 -7.29
C ILE A 157 5.90 -17.95 -6.81
N GLY A 158 5.40 -17.09 -5.91
CA GLY A 158 4.08 -17.25 -5.29
C GLY A 158 2.89 -16.95 -6.21
N ILE A 159 3.13 -16.42 -7.41
CA ILE A 159 2.09 -16.16 -8.42
C ILE A 159 1.82 -17.40 -9.29
N GLU A 160 2.70 -18.41 -9.29
CA GLU A 160 2.47 -19.74 -9.91
C GLU A 160 1.66 -20.66 -9.00
#